data_AF-A0A6A4NEW4-F1
#
_entry.id   AF-A0A6A4NEW4-F1
#
_cell.length_a   1.000
_cell.length_b   1.000
_cell.length_c   1.000
_cell.angle_alpha   90.00
_cell.angle_beta   90.00
_cell.angle_gamma   90.00
#
_symmetry.space_group_name_H-M   'P 1'
#
loop_
_entity.id
_entity.type
_entity.pdbx_description
1 polymer ?
#
loop_
_entity_poly.entity_id
_entity_poly.type
_entity_poly.pdbx_seq_one_letter_code
_entity_poly.pdbx_strand_id
1 'polypeptide(L)'
;MNNRARYPPGIGLGRGGGSGGGGGGGGSGLNPNPGFQQRPPQQHVQRHIMQQQQYQQQQQQQQQQQQQQWLRRTQLGGSANTNVVEEVEKTVQSEAVDESSQDWKTKLKIPPADTRYRTEDVTATKGNEFEDYFLKRELLMGIYEKGFERPSPIQEESIPIALTGSDILARAKNGTGKTAAFCIPALEKIDQDNNVIQVVILVPTRELALQTSQVCKELGKHLKIQVMVTTGGTSLKDDIMRLYQPVHLLVGTPGRILDLARKGVCVMKDCSMLVMDEADKLLSPEFQPSIEQLIQFLPGNRQILMFSATFPVTVKDFKDRYLRKPYVINLMDELTLKGITQFYAFVEERQKVHCLNTLFSKLQINQSIIFCNSVNRVELLAKKITELGYSCFYIHAKMLQDHRNRVFHDFRNGACRNLVCTDLFTRGIDIQAVNVVINFDFPKNSETYLHRVGRSGRFGHLGLAVNLITYEDRFNLYRIEQELGTEIKQIPPHIDQAIYCQ
;
A
#
# COMPACT_ATOMS: atom_id res chain seq x y z
N MET A 1 -25.79 2.16 -60.43
CA MET A 1 -24.69 1.27 -60.86
C MET A 1 -24.59 0.10 -59.88
N ASN A 2 -24.55 -1.12 -60.41
CA ASN A 2 -24.35 -2.45 -59.78
C ASN A 2 -23.27 -2.48 -58.67
N ASN A 3 -23.18 -3.41 -57.69
CA ASN A 3 -23.78 -4.74 -57.49
C ASN A 3 -23.49 -5.26 -56.05
N ARG A 4 -24.42 -6.10 -55.52
CA ARG A 4 -24.27 -7.37 -54.74
C ARG A 4 -23.46 -7.41 -53.41
N ALA A 5 -23.84 -8.15 -52.35
CA ALA A 5 -24.78 -9.28 -52.12
C ALA A 5 -25.32 -9.21 -50.66
N ARG A 6 -26.60 -9.42 -50.31
CA ARG A 6 -27.50 -10.62 -50.36
C ARG A 6 -27.00 -11.78 -49.47
N TYR A 7 -27.75 -12.46 -48.59
CA TYR A 7 -29.11 -12.38 -48.00
C TYR A 7 -29.22 -13.52 -46.91
N PRO A 8 -30.36 -13.81 -46.23
CA PRO A 8 -30.42 -14.14 -44.80
C PRO A 8 -31.16 -15.50 -44.55
N PRO A 9 -32.09 -15.73 -43.56
CA PRO A 9 -32.25 -17.04 -42.89
C PRO A 9 -33.60 -17.76 -43.16
N GLY A 10 -33.76 -18.98 -42.61
CA GLY A 10 -35.03 -19.72 -42.50
C GLY A 10 -34.81 -21.11 -41.91
N ILE A 11 -35.28 -21.41 -40.68
CA ILE A 11 -36.55 -22.08 -40.31
C ILE A 11 -36.72 -23.49 -40.90
N GLY A 12 -36.88 -24.48 -40.02
CA GLY A 12 -37.38 -25.83 -40.37
C GLY A 12 -37.54 -26.76 -39.16
N LEU A 13 -38.79 -27.18 -38.93
CA LEU A 13 -39.30 -28.06 -37.87
C LEU A 13 -39.06 -29.56 -38.15
N GLY A 14 -39.13 -30.39 -37.09
CA GLY A 14 -39.61 -31.80 -37.16
C GLY A 14 -38.78 -32.78 -36.31
N ARG A 15 -39.24 -33.30 -35.16
CA ARG A 15 -40.22 -34.38 -34.85
C ARG A 15 -39.60 -35.79 -34.73
N GLY A 16 -39.89 -36.45 -33.61
CA GLY A 16 -39.82 -37.92 -33.38
C GLY A 16 -38.52 -38.40 -32.74
N GLY A 17 -38.47 -39.20 -31.68
CA GLY A 17 -39.47 -40.01 -30.98
C GLY A 17 -38.89 -41.41 -30.71
N GLY A 18 -39.04 -41.92 -29.48
CA GLY A 18 -39.14 -43.36 -29.23
C GLY A 18 -37.91 -44.12 -28.72
N SER A 19 -37.81 -44.25 -27.39
CA SER A 19 -37.77 -45.50 -26.61
C SER A 19 -37.23 -46.81 -27.21
N GLY A 20 -36.43 -47.53 -26.40
CA GLY A 20 -36.63 -48.97 -26.21
C GLY A 20 -35.37 -49.86 -26.15
N GLY A 21 -34.95 -50.20 -24.93
CA GLY A 21 -34.84 -51.58 -24.44
C GLY A 21 -33.88 -52.59 -25.08
N GLY A 22 -33.03 -53.18 -24.22
CA GLY A 22 -32.98 -54.64 -24.09
C GLY A 22 -31.70 -55.37 -24.52
N GLY A 23 -30.91 -55.77 -23.51
CA GLY A 23 -30.66 -57.20 -23.24
C GLY A 23 -29.57 -57.94 -24.03
N GLY A 24 -28.57 -58.42 -23.28
CA GLY A 24 -28.29 -59.87 -23.23
C GLY A 24 -27.06 -60.42 -23.97
N GLY A 25 -26.03 -60.78 -23.18
CA GLY A 25 -25.55 -62.17 -23.13
C GLY A 25 -24.34 -62.60 -23.98
N GLY A 26 -23.28 -63.06 -23.29
CA GLY A 26 -22.77 -64.42 -23.50
C GLY A 26 -21.32 -64.64 -23.99
N GLY A 27 -20.52 -65.30 -23.13
CA GLY A 27 -19.53 -66.35 -23.49
C GLY A 27 -18.08 -65.92 -23.73
N SER A 28 -17.11 -66.18 -22.82
CA SER A 28 -16.27 -67.40 -22.68
C SER A 28 -15.05 -67.43 -23.63
N GLY A 29 -13.78 -67.67 -23.26
CA GLY A 29 -13.11 -68.06 -22.01
C GLY A 29 -11.61 -68.37 -22.29
N LEU A 30 -10.90 -68.86 -21.25
CA LEU A 30 -9.56 -69.53 -21.23
C LEU A 30 -8.31 -68.60 -21.28
N ASN A 31 -7.22 -68.73 -20.50
CA ASN A 31 -6.71 -69.68 -19.49
C ASN A 31 -5.57 -68.99 -18.64
N PRO A 32 -5.06 -69.56 -17.52
CA PRO A 32 -4.39 -68.82 -16.43
C PRO A 32 -2.87 -69.07 -16.18
N ASN A 33 -2.33 -68.26 -15.23
CA ASN A 33 -1.16 -68.41 -14.31
C ASN A 33 0.21 -67.81 -14.70
N PRO A 34 1.17 -67.51 -13.76
CA PRO A 34 1.08 -67.11 -12.34
C PRO A 34 1.98 -65.89 -11.92
N GLY A 35 1.70 -65.27 -10.77
CA GLY A 35 2.73 -64.79 -9.82
C GLY A 35 3.27 -63.34 -9.91
N PHE A 36 2.66 -62.41 -9.17
CA PHE A 36 3.35 -61.24 -8.61
C PHE A 36 2.71 -60.85 -7.26
N GLN A 37 3.47 -60.99 -6.18
CA GLN A 37 3.09 -60.52 -4.84
C GLN A 37 3.03 -58.99 -4.81
N GLN A 38 1.85 -58.42 -4.53
CA GLN A 38 1.69 -57.01 -4.19
C GLN A 38 2.01 -56.80 -2.69
N ARG A 39 2.91 -55.85 -2.38
CA ARG A 39 3.06 -55.28 -1.03
C ARG A 39 1.94 -54.25 -0.78
N PRO A 40 1.37 -54.13 0.43
CA PRO A 40 0.25 -53.23 0.68
C PRO A 40 0.69 -51.75 0.79
N PRO A 41 -0.10 -50.77 0.32
CA PRO A 41 0.27 -49.34 0.33
C PRO A 41 0.17 -48.62 1.68
N GLN A 42 -0.23 -49.29 2.75
CA GLN A 42 -0.69 -48.61 3.98
C GLN A 42 0.44 -48.10 4.90
N GLN A 43 1.67 -48.59 4.81
CA GLN A 43 2.75 -48.18 5.73
C GLN A 43 3.43 -46.84 5.36
N HIS A 44 3.41 -46.43 4.08
CA HIS A 44 4.02 -45.17 3.66
C HIS A 44 3.15 -43.94 3.95
N VAL A 45 1.82 -44.08 3.83
CA VAL A 45 0.87 -42.99 4.13
C VAL A 45 0.84 -42.69 5.63
N GLN A 46 0.88 -43.73 6.47
CA GLN A 46 0.89 -43.55 7.94
C GLN A 46 2.16 -42.84 8.43
N ARG A 47 3.34 -43.14 7.85
CA ARG A 47 4.59 -42.45 8.20
C ARG A 47 4.59 -40.98 7.80
N HIS A 48 4.04 -40.64 6.63
CA HIS A 48 3.98 -39.25 6.18
C HIS A 48 3.05 -38.40 7.05
N ILE A 49 1.89 -38.93 7.46
CA ILE A 49 0.95 -38.23 8.34
C ILE A 49 1.57 -38.00 9.72
N MET A 50 2.28 -38.98 10.26
CA MET A 50 2.93 -38.87 11.57
C MET A 50 4.07 -37.85 11.53
N GLN A 51 4.87 -37.83 10.46
CA GLN A 51 5.98 -36.88 10.30
C GLN A 51 5.48 -35.44 10.10
N GLN A 52 4.34 -35.27 9.41
CA GLN A 52 3.71 -33.97 9.23
C GLN A 52 3.08 -33.44 10.54
N GLN A 53 2.45 -34.31 11.34
CA GLN A 53 1.96 -33.95 12.68
C GLN A 53 3.10 -33.58 13.63
N GLN A 54 4.23 -34.29 13.57
CA GLN A 54 5.39 -34.01 14.40
C GLN A 54 6.01 -32.65 14.04
N TYR A 55 6.08 -32.32 12.75
CA TYR A 55 6.53 -31.00 12.28
C TYR A 55 5.60 -29.87 12.73
N GLN A 56 4.29 -30.10 12.69
CA GLN A 56 3.28 -29.11 13.12
C GLN A 56 3.35 -28.88 14.64
N GLN A 57 3.55 -29.93 15.43
CA GLN A 57 3.77 -29.81 16.89
C GLN A 57 5.05 -29.05 17.21
N GLN A 58 6.12 -29.27 16.44
CA GLN A 58 7.40 -28.60 16.64
C GLN A 58 7.31 -27.10 16.35
N GLN A 59 6.61 -26.71 15.27
CA GLN A 59 6.34 -25.29 14.98
C GLN A 59 5.47 -24.64 16.06
N GLN A 60 4.46 -25.35 16.57
CA GLN A 60 3.56 -24.81 17.59
C GLN A 60 4.26 -24.64 18.95
N GLN A 61 5.18 -25.53 19.31
CA GLN A 61 6.04 -25.38 20.48
C GLN A 61 7.03 -24.22 20.32
N GLN A 62 7.60 -24.04 19.14
CA GLN A 62 8.54 -22.94 18.87
C GLN A 62 7.84 -21.57 18.93
N GLN A 63 6.61 -21.47 18.41
CA GLN A 63 5.77 -20.27 18.55
C GLN A 63 5.38 -19.99 20.01
N GLN A 64 5.01 -21.01 20.79
CA GLN A 64 4.70 -20.82 22.20
C GLN A 64 5.93 -20.39 23.02
N GLN A 65 7.11 -20.92 22.72
CA GLN A 65 8.36 -20.49 23.37
C GLN A 65 8.71 -19.04 23.04
N GLN A 66 8.56 -18.62 21.78
CA GLN A 66 8.78 -17.22 21.38
C GLN A 66 7.76 -16.28 22.04
N GLN A 67 6.49 -16.68 22.13
CA GLN A 67 5.45 -15.89 22.78
C GLN A 67 5.68 -15.77 24.29
N GLN A 68 6.14 -16.84 24.95
CA GLN A 68 6.50 -16.81 26.37
C GLN A 68 7.75 -15.98 26.65
N GLN A 69 8.78 -16.05 25.79
CA GLN A 69 9.97 -15.20 25.92
C GLN A 69 9.64 -13.72 25.75
N TRP A 70 8.75 -13.39 24.80
CA TRP A 70 8.26 -12.03 24.62
C TRP A 70 7.49 -11.53 25.85
N LEU A 71 6.53 -12.30 26.36
CA LEU A 71 5.77 -11.97 27.58
C LEU A 71 6.67 -11.79 28.81
N ARG A 72 7.73 -12.58 28.92
CA ARG A 72 8.70 -12.50 30.03
C ARG A 72 9.57 -11.24 29.96
N ARG A 73 9.92 -10.77 28.76
CA ARG A 73 10.61 -9.48 28.57
C ARG A 73 9.71 -8.28 28.90
N THR A 74 8.43 -8.34 28.55
CA THR A 74 7.49 -7.24 28.82
C THR A 74 7.16 -7.08 30.31
N GLN A 75 7.30 -8.13 31.12
CA GLN A 75 7.04 -8.09 32.57
C GLN A 75 8.22 -7.62 33.43
N LEU A 76 9.44 -7.56 32.90
CA LEU A 76 10.64 -7.15 33.66
C LEU A 76 10.90 -5.64 33.65
N GLY A 77 9.99 -4.83 33.11
CA GLY A 77 10.07 -3.37 33.08
C GLY A 77 9.75 -2.66 34.41
N GLY A 78 9.98 -3.29 35.56
CA GLY A 78 9.67 -2.71 36.87
C GLY A 78 10.55 -3.25 38.00
N SER A 79 11.28 -2.32 38.63
CA SER A 79 12.05 -2.43 39.89
C SER A 79 13.47 -3.04 39.85
N ALA A 80 14.41 -2.09 39.96
CA ALA A 80 15.75 -2.09 40.55
C ALA A 80 16.30 -3.39 41.18
N ASN A 81 17.45 -3.84 40.66
CA ASN A 81 18.64 -4.18 41.46
C ASN A 81 19.89 -4.33 40.55
N THR A 82 20.88 -3.47 40.76
CA THR A 82 22.00 -3.21 39.82
C THR A 82 23.15 -4.22 39.83
N ASN A 83 23.06 -5.32 40.59
CA ASN A 83 24.20 -6.25 40.75
C ASN A 83 24.01 -7.63 40.10
N VAL A 84 22.89 -7.86 39.39
CA VAL A 84 22.65 -9.12 38.64
C VAL A 84 22.91 -8.94 37.14
N VAL A 85 23.05 -7.69 36.67
CA VAL A 85 23.22 -7.37 35.25
C VAL A 85 24.64 -7.69 34.75
N GLU A 86 25.67 -7.57 35.60
CA GLU A 86 27.07 -7.79 35.20
C GLU A 86 27.45 -9.28 35.01
N GLU A 87 26.79 -10.22 35.69
CA GLU A 87 27.05 -11.67 35.49
C GLU A 87 26.27 -12.27 34.32
N VAL A 88 25.12 -11.69 33.95
CA VAL A 88 24.34 -12.12 32.78
C VAL A 88 24.96 -11.58 31.48
N GLU A 89 25.57 -10.39 31.49
CA GLU A 89 26.28 -9.84 30.32
C GLU A 89 27.52 -10.65 29.93
N LYS A 90 28.23 -11.27 30.89
CA LYS A 90 29.43 -12.09 30.59
C LYS A 90 29.10 -13.48 30.07
N THR A 91 27.94 -14.03 30.40
CA THR A 91 27.60 -15.42 30.02
C THR A 91 26.88 -15.50 28.67
N VAL A 92 26.29 -14.40 28.19
CA VAL A 92 25.65 -14.34 26.86
C VAL A 92 26.64 -13.94 25.74
N GLN A 93 27.83 -13.45 26.08
CA GLN A 93 28.86 -13.08 25.10
C GLN A 93 29.72 -14.26 24.59
N SER A 94 29.57 -15.48 25.12
CA SER A 94 30.43 -16.62 24.75
C SER A 94 29.78 -17.70 23.88
N GLU A 95 28.52 -17.56 23.46
CA GLU A 95 27.90 -18.48 22.50
C GLU A 95 27.43 -17.74 21.23
N ALA A 96 28.37 -17.66 20.29
CA ALA A 96 28.18 -17.46 18.85
C ALA A 96 27.44 -16.18 18.39
N VAL A 97 28.07 -15.02 18.57
CA VAL A 97 27.99 -13.97 17.54
C VAL A 97 29.07 -14.32 16.52
N ASP A 98 28.67 -14.94 15.42
CA ASP A 98 29.52 -15.21 14.27
C ASP A 98 29.99 -13.84 13.71
N GLU A 99 31.26 -13.47 13.94
CA GLU A 99 31.86 -12.22 13.42
C GLU A 99 31.81 -12.15 11.87
N SER A 100 31.48 -13.24 11.18
CA SER A 100 31.22 -13.26 9.73
C SER A 100 29.86 -12.65 9.33
N SER A 101 28.97 -12.38 10.30
CA SER A 101 27.58 -11.96 10.05
C SER A 101 27.39 -10.48 9.70
N GLN A 102 28.37 -9.59 9.95
CA GLN A 102 28.28 -8.17 9.58
C GLN A 102 28.95 -7.82 8.24
N ASP A 103 29.65 -8.78 7.62
CA ASP A 103 30.46 -8.59 6.40
C ASP A 103 29.63 -8.41 5.11
N TRP A 104 28.31 -8.52 5.19
CA TRP A 104 27.41 -8.21 4.07
C TRP A 104 26.99 -6.74 4.06
N LYS A 105 26.86 -6.08 5.23
CA LYS A 105 26.51 -4.65 5.32
C LYS A 105 27.57 -3.78 4.66
N THR A 106 28.84 -4.12 4.83
CA THR A 106 30.00 -3.44 4.21
C THR A 106 30.00 -3.51 2.68
N LYS A 107 29.30 -4.49 2.09
CA LYS A 107 29.18 -4.67 0.63
C LYS A 107 27.96 -3.97 0.04
N LEU A 108 27.07 -3.43 0.87
CA LEU A 108 25.87 -2.75 0.40
C LEU A 108 26.18 -1.33 -0.08
N LYS A 109 25.50 -0.93 -1.16
CA LYS A 109 25.49 0.45 -1.63
C LYS A 109 24.39 1.21 -0.89
N ILE A 110 24.71 1.65 0.32
CA ILE A 110 23.78 2.40 1.17
C ILE A 110 23.76 3.87 0.69
N PRO A 111 22.58 4.48 0.44
CA PRO A 111 22.48 5.89 0.11
C PRO A 111 22.94 6.76 1.29
N PRO A 112 23.36 8.02 1.05
CA PRO A 112 23.74 8.93 2.13
C PRO A 112 22.56 9.17 3.08
N ALA A 113 22.86 9.25 4.38
CA ALA A 113 21.87 9.53 5.41
C ALA A 113 21.21 10.90 5.18
N ASP A 114 19.89 10.94 5.31
CA ASP A 114 19.11 12.15 5.18
C ASP A 114 19.12 12.92 6.50
N THR A 115 19.82 14.05 6.52
CA THR A 115 20.08 14.89 7.70
C THR A 115 19.03 15.98 7.94
N ARG A 116 18.00 16.07 7.09
CA ARG A 116 16.92 17.05 7.26
C ARG A 116 16.11 16.78 8.53
N TYR A 117 15.51 17.82 9.09
CA TYR A 117 14.65 17.71 10.26
C TYR A 117 13.49 16.74 10.02
N ARG A 118 13.15 15.96 11.05
CA ARG A 118 12.02 15.02 11.06
C ARG A 118 11.19 15.17 12.34
N THR A 119 9.87 15.22 12.19
CA THR A 119 8.92 15.30 13.30
C THR A 119 8.85 14.02 14.14
N GLU A 120 8.40 14.17 15.38
CA GLU A 120 8.29 13.11 16.39
C GLU A 120 7.45 11.90 15.95
N ASP A 121 6.45 12.07 15.10
CA ASP A 121 5.64 10.95 14.60
C ASP A 121 6.37 10.05 13.58
N VAL A 122 7.64 10.36 13.29
CA VAL A 122 8.57 9.51 12.55
C VAL A 122 9.80 9.14 13.38
N THR A 123 10.18 9.94 14.38
CA THR A 123 11.40 9.74 15.18
C THR A 123 11.18 9.21 16.59
N ALA A 124 9.97 9.30 17.15
CA ALA A 124 9.63 8.78 18.49
C ALA A 124 9.49 7.25 18.47
N THR A 125 10.61 6.57 18.25
CA THR A 125 10.70 5.12 18.17
C THR A 125 10.99 4.51 19.55
N LYS A 126 10.67 3.23 19.71
CA LYS A 126 10.99 2.41 20.90
C LYS A 126 12.46 1.99 20.93
N GLY A 127 13.22 2.34 19.89
CA GLY A 127 14.64 2.02 19.76
C GLY A 127 14.91 0.67 19.09
N ASN A 128 13.92 0.08 18.42
CA ASN A 128 14.11 -1.18 17.72
C ASN A 128 14.88 -0.97 16.40
N GLU A 129 15.59 -2.00 15.97
CA GLU A 129 16.20 -2.09 14.63
C GLU A 129 15.43 -3.09 13.77
N PHE A 130 15.60 -3.01 12.44
CA PHE A 130 14.96 -3.98 11.53
C PHE A 130 15.44 -5.42 11.76
N GLU A 131 16.65 -5.59 12.32
CA GLU A 131 17.23 -6.90 12.64
C GLU A 131 16.50 -7.58 13.80
N ASP A 132 15.89 -6.81 14.70
CA ASP A 132 15.12 -7.33 15.84
C ASP A 132 13.85 -8.08 15.42
N TYR A 133 13.43 -7.92 14.15
CA TYR A 133 12.25 -8.58 13.59
C TYR A 133 12.55 -9.95 12.98
N PHE A 134 13.80 -10.42 13.00
CA PHE A 134 14.21 -11.73 12.48
C PHE A 134 13.77 -11.97 11.02
N LEU A 135 13.88 -10.93 10.18
CA LEU A 135 13.54 -10.99 8.75
C LEU A 135 14.58 -11.80 7.96
N LYS A 136 14.20 -12.29 6.79
CA LYS A 136 15.13 -12.88 5.81
C LYS A 136 16.29 -11.92 5.53
N ARG A 137 17.51 -12.45 5.43
CA ARG A 137 18.73 -11.64 5.18
C ARG A 137 18.61 -10.83 3.88
N GLU A 138 18.07 -11.45 2.84
CA GLU A 138 17.85 -10.83 1.53
C GLU A 138 16.87 -9.66 1.61
N LEU A 139 15.88 -9.73 2.51
CA LEU A 139 14.95 -8.64 2.74
C LEU A 139 15.61 -7.50 3.52
N LEU A 140 16.40 -7.79 4.55
CA LEU A 140 17.20 -6.80 5.27
C LEU A 140 18.15 -6.05 4.33
N MET A 141 18.80 -6.76 3.39
CA MET A 141 19.63 -6.14 2.36
C MET A 141 18.85 -5.11 1.54
N GLY A 142 17.64 -5.44 1.09
CA GLY A 142 16.80 -4.51 0.32
C GLY A 142 16.30 -3.32 1.17
N ILE A 143 16.02 -3.53 2.45
CA ILE A 143 15.65 -2.46 3.40
C ILE A 143 16.79 -1.44 3.53
N TYR A 144 18.02 -1.89 3.79
CA TYR A 144 19.17 -1.00 3.97
C TYR A 144 19.61 -0.34 2.65
N GLU A 145 19.60 -1.04 1.51
CA GLU A 145 19.90 -0.43 0.20
C GLU A 145 18.89 0.65 -0.20
N LYS A 146 17.65 0.56 0.29
CA LYS A 146 16.64 1.61 0.11
C LYS A 146 16.93 2.85 0.98
N GLY A 147 17.84 2.76 1.95
CA GLY A 147 18.17 3.82 2.89
C GLY A 147 17.30 3.83 4.15
N PHE A 148 16.65 2.71 4.48
CA PHE A 148 15.93 2.58 5.74
C PHE A 148 16.88 2.09 6.83
N GLU A 149 17.27 3.00 7.71
CA GLU A 149 18.18 2.71 8.82
C GLU A 149 17.42 2.16 10.02
N ARG A 150 16.33 2.83 10.42
CA ARG A 150 15.51 2.48 11.57
C ARG A 150 14.02 2.45 11.22
N PRO A 151 13.25 1.56 11.84
CA PRO A 151 11.81 1.49 11.66
C PRO A 151 11.14 2.77 12.21
N SER A 152 10.17 3.31 11.48
CA SER A 152 9.30 4.38 12.00
C SER A 152 8.31 3.84 13.04
N PRO A 153 7.65 4.68 13.86
CA PRO A 153 6.71 4.20 14.88
C PRO A 153 5.60 3.29 14.33
N ILE A 154 5.09 3.60 13.13
CA ILE A 154 4.10 2.73 12.47
C ILE A 154 4.69 1.38 12.06
N GLN A 155 5.96 1.34 11.67
CA GLN A 155 6.66 0.10 11.33
C GLN A 155 6.94 -0.73 12.58
N GLU A 156 7.39 -0.10 13.68
CA GLU A 156 7.64 -0.79 14.96
C GLU A 156 6.38 -1.45 15.55
N GLU A 157 5.22 -0.80 15.44
CA GLU A 157 3.98 -1.38 15.94
C GLU A 157 3.39 -2.43 15.00
N SER A 158 3.47 -2.22 13.68
CA SER A 158 2.73 -3.05 12.72
C SER A 158 3.50 -4.27 12.21
N ILE A 159 4.82 -4.16 11.97
CA ILE A 159 5.62 -5.26 11.42
C ILE A 159 5.56 -6.51 12.31
N PRO A 160 5.90 -6.47 13.61
CA PRO A 160 5.89 -7.67 14.44
C PRO A 160 4.49 -8.29 14.54
N ILE A 161 3.44 -7.46 14.65
CA ILE A 161 2.06 -7.95 14.72
C ILE A 161 1.64 -8.60 13.39
N ALA A 162 2.01 -8.02 12.25
CA ALA A 162 1.71 -8.60 10.94
C ALA A 162 2.43 -9.94 10.76
N LEU A 163 3.67 -10.07 11.23
CA LEU A 163 4.44 -11.31 11.18
C LEU A 163 3.82 -12.44 12.02
N THR A 164 3.08 -12.13 13.08
CA THR A 164 2.34 -13.15 13.87
C THR A 164 1.12 -13.73 13.14
N GLY A 165 0.68 -13.09 12.05
CA GLY A 165 -0.53 -13.49 11.31
C GLY A 165 -1.83 -12.83 11.79
N SER A 166 -1.76 -11.87 12.71
CA SER A 166 -2.92 -11.13 13.21
C SER A 166 -3.42 -10.11 12.17
N ASP A 167 -4.74 -9.93 12.08
CA ASP A 167 -5.31 -8.82 11.31
C ASP A 167 -4.91 -7.48 11.93
N ILE A 168 -4.73 -6.46 11.10
CA ILE A 168 -4.35 -5.12 11.56
C ILE A 168 -5.35 -4.10 11.03
N LEU A 169 -5.75 -3.18 11.90
CA LEU A 169 -6.36 -1.92 11.51
C LEU A 169 -5.47 -0.78 12.01
N ALA A 170 -4.76 -0.13 11.09
CA ALA A 170 -3.81 0.92 11.40
C ALA A 170 -4.30 2.30 10.93
N ARG A 171 -4.36 3.26 11.87
CA ARG A 171 -4.49 4.69 11.60
C ARG A 171 -3.13 5.36 11.68
N ALA A 172 -2.70 5.93 10.56
CA ALA A 172 -1.51 6.76 10.53
C ALA A 172 -1.57 7.78 9.39
N LYS A 173 -0.94 8.94 9.61
CA LYS A 173 -0.89 10.02 8.61
C LYS A 173 -0.18 9.56 7.34
N ASN A 174 -0.38 10.29 6.25
CA ASN A 174 0.37 10.02 5.02
C ASN A 174 1.84 10.38 5.20
N GLY A 175 2.73 9.63 4.55
CA GLY A 175 4.16 9.90 4.60
C GLY A 175 4.90 9.41 5.85
N THR A 176 4.30 8.62 6.76
CA THR A 176 5.02 8.03 7.92
C THR A 176 5.72 6.70 7.65
N GLY A 177 5.79 6.28 6.39
CA GLY A 177 6.35 4.97 6.02
C GLY A 177 5.36 3.81 6.08
N LYS A 178 4.04 4.08 6.04
CA LYS A 178 2.96 3.07 5.98
C LYS A 178 3.19 2.00 4.91
N THR A 179 3.66 2.40 3.72
CA THR A 179 3.89 1.45 2.62
C THR A 179 4.90 0.38 3.01
N ALA A 180 6.03 0.75 3.61
CA ALA A 180 7.01 -0.23 4.06
C ALA A 180 6.50 -1.07 5.25
N ALA A 181 5.68 -0.49 6.14
CA ALA A 181 5.07 -1.19 7.27
C ALA A 181 4.24 -2.42 6.84
N PHE A 182 3.57 -2.39 5.69
CA PHE A 182 2.89 -3.58 5.16
C PHE A 182 3.69 -4.33 4.09
N CYS A 183 4.55 -3.67 3.31
CA CYS A 183 5.35 -4.35 2.29
C CYS A 183 6.38 -5.31 2.91
N ILE A 184 7.01 -4.95 4.03
CA ILE A 184 7.99 -5.79 4.71
C ILE A 184 7.38 -7.13 5.14
N PRO A 185 6.31 -7.17 5.97
CA PRO A 185 5.71 -8.44 6.37
C PRO A 185 5.09 -9.20 5.19
N ALA A 186 4.57 -8.50 4.17
CA ALA A 186 4.09 -9.13 2.94
C ALA A 186 5.19 -9.89 2.20
N LEU A 187 6.37 -9.27 2.01
CA LEU A 187 7.50 -9.92 1.35
C LEU A 187 8.10 -11.05 2.19
N GLU A 188 8.14 -10.87 3.52
CA GLU A 188 8.63 -11.88 4.44
C GLU A 188 7.78 -13.15 4.41
N LYS A 189 6.44 -13.02 4.40
CA LYS A 189 5.51 -14.16 4.41
C LYS A 189 5.44 -14.95 3.10
N ILE A 190 5.93 -14.41 1.99
CA ILE A 190 5.88 -15.08 0.69
C ILE A 190 6.88 -16.25 0.66
N ASP A 191 6.38 -17.41 0.25
CA ASP A 191 7.16 -18.56 -0.19
C ASP A 191 7.56 -18.37 -1.67
N GLN A 192 8.86 -18.31 -1.94
CA GLN A 192 9.40 -18.02 -3.27
C GLN A 192 9.35 -19.24 -4.21
N ASP A 193 9.18 -20.44 -3.65
CA ASP A 193 9.17 -21.69 -4.42
C ASP A 193 7.75 -22.03 -4.91
N ASN A 194 6.73 -21.38 -4.35
CA ASN A 194 5.34 -21.59 -4.71
C ASN A 194 4.84 -20.51 -5.68
N ASN A 195 4.75 -20.86 -6.96
CA ASN A 195 4.38 -19.99 -8.08
C ASN A 195 2.88 -19.64 -8.14
N VAL A 196 2.31 -19.18 -7.02
CA VAL A 196 0.91 -18.76 -6.87
C VAL A 196 0.83 -17.38 -6.24
N ILE A 197 -0.29 -16.69 -6.43
CA ILE A 197 -0.56 -15.39 -5.79
C ILE A 197 -0.82 -15.64 -4.30
N GLN A 198 0.13 -15.21 -3.46
CA GLN A 198 0.07 -15.36 -2.01
C GLN A 198 -0.34 -14.07 -1.29
N VAL A 199 -0.05 -12.92 -1.92
CA VAL A 199 -0.38 -11.60 -1.36
C VAL A 199 -1.05 -10.72 -2.41
N VAL A 200 -2.14 -10.07 -2.01
CA VAL A 200 -2.81 -9.03 -2.79
C VAL A 200 -2.78 -7.71 -2.04
N ILE A 201 -2.33 -6.64 -2.69
CA ILE A 201 -2.36 -5.28 -2.16
C ILE A 201 -3.36 -4.46 -2.98
N LEU A 202 -4.47 -4.08 -2.35
CA LEU A 202 -5.47 -3.20 -2.92
C LEU A 202 -5.14 -1.74 -2.66
N VAL A 203 -5.28 -0.94 -3.70
CA VAL A 203 -5.07 0.51 -3.66
C VAL A 203 -6.15 1.22 -4.49
N PRO A 204 -6.58 2.44 -4.12
CA PRO A 204 -7.66 3.15 -4.81
C PRO A 204 -7.25 3.72 -6.17
N THR A 205 -5.97 4.01 -6.39
CA THR A 205 -5.47 4.69 -7.60
C THR A 205 -4.41 3.88 -8.33
N ARG A 206 -4.24 4.16 -9.62
CA ARG A 206 -3.28 3.47 -10.49
C ARG A 206 -1.85 3.86 -10.14
N GLU A 207 -1.67 5.14 -9.82
CA GLU A 207 -0.40 5.74 -9.45
C GLU A 207 0.12 5.17 -8.14
N LEU A 208 -0.75 5.02 -7.13
CA LEU A 208 -0.38 4.36 -5.88
C LEU A 208 -0.03 2.88 -6.12
N ALA A 209 -0.69 2.19 -7.05
CA ALA A 209 -0.34 0.81 -7.38
C ALA A 209 1.09 0.70 -7.92
N LEU A 210 1.46 1.61 -8.84
CA LEU A 210 2.82 1.67 -9.39
C LEU A 210 3.84 1.99 -8.29
N GLN A 211 3.58 2.99 -7.44
CA GLN A 211 4.46 3.36 -6.33
C GLN A 211 4.65 2.20 -5.34
N THR A 212 3.57 1.59 -4.89
CA THR A 212 3.62 0.46 -3.96
C THR A 212 4.36 -0.73 -4.56
N SER A 213 4.11 -1.04 -5.84
CA SER A 213 4.86 -2.11 -6.52
C SER A 213 6.35 -1.84 -6.64
N GLN A 214 6.73 -0.58 -6.86
CA GLN A 214 8.12 -0.17 -6.92
C GLN A 214 8.78 -0.31 -5.55
N VAL A 215 8.07 0.06 -4.48
CA VAL A 215 8.53 -0.17 -3.10
C VAL A 215 8.72 -1.67 -2.84
N CYS A 216 7.77 -2.53 -3.22
CA CYS A 216 7.92 -3.97 -3.10
C CYS A 216 9.14 -4.51 -3.88
N LYS A 217 9.38 -4.04 -5.10
CA LYS A 217 10.52 -4.47 -5.93
C LYS A 217 11.86 -4.03 -5.37
N GLU A 218 11.94 -2.82 -4.83
CA GLU A 218 13.16 -2.29 -4.21
C GLU A 218 13.49 -3.01 -2.90
N LEU A 219 12.49 -3.19 -2.02
CA LEU A 219 12.66 -3.93 -0.77
C LEU A 219 12.94 -5.41 -1.02
N GLY A 220 12.28 -6.01 -2.01
CA GLY A 220 12.46 -7.41 -2.38
C GLY A 220 13.53 -7.65 -3.44
N LYS A 221 14.44 -6.71 -3.69
CA LYS A 221 15.43 -6.78 -4.80
C LYS A 221 16.29 -8.04 -4.78
N HIS A 222 16.60 -8.56 -3.58
CA HIS A 222 17.40 -9.77 -3.39
C HIS A 222 16.53 -11.03 -3.19
N LEU A 223 15.21 -10.89 -3.22
CA LEU A 223 14.26 -12.00 -3.19
C LEU A 223 13.84 -12.36 -4.62
N LYS A 224 13.57 -13.64 -4.88
CA LYS A 224 13.04 -14.13 -6.17
C LYS A 224 11.51 -13.97 -6.27
N ILE A 225 10.98 -12.89 -5.70
CA ILE A 225 9.53 -12.62 -5.66
C ILE A 225 9.10 -11.89 -6.92
N GLN A 226 8.06 -12.41 -7.55
CA GLN A 226 7.46 -11.81 -8.76
C GLN A 226 6.31 -10.88 -8.38
N VAL A 227 6.54 -9.58 -8.56
CA VAL A 227 5.56 -8.51 -8.30
C VAL A 227 4.88 -8.09 -9.61
N MET A 228 3.55 -8.13 -9.65
CA MET A 228 2.73 -7.66 -10.77
C MET A 228 1.86 -6.47 -10.35
N VAL A 229 1.67 -5.53 -11.27
CA VAL A 229 0.67 -4.45 -11.14
C VAL A 229 -0.46 -4.70 -12.12
N THR A 230 -1.70 -4.58 -11.66
CA THR A 230 -2.87 -4.59 -12.53
C THR A 230 -3.87 -3.52 -12.11
N THR A 231 -4.19 -2.62 -13.02
CA THR A 231 -5.08 -1.50 -12.71
C THR A 231 -5.96 -1.19 -13.91
N GLY A 232 -7.08 -0.48 -13.69
CA GLY A 232 -7.80 0.09 -14.84
C GLY A 232 -6.86 0.84 -15.79
N GLY A 233 -7.15 0.88 -17.09
CA GLY A 233 -6.38 1.64 -18.07
C GLY A 233 -5.11 0.98 -18.61
N THR A 234 -4.60 -0.10 -18.01
CA THR A 234 -3.67 -1.00 -18.68
C THR A 234 -4.43 -1.96 -19.60
N SER A 235 -3.76 -2.49 -20.62
CA SER A 235 -4.30 -3.50 -21.52
C SER A 235 -4.68 -4.76 -20.75
N LEU A 236 -5.96 -5.11 -20.76
CA LEU A 236 -6.44 -6.33 -20.13
C LEU A 236 -5.78 -7.58 -20.74
N LYS A 237 -5.51 -7.56 -22.04
CA LYS A 237 -4.84 -8.65 -22.74
C LYS A 237 -3.43 -8.87 -22.20
N ASP A 238 -2.69 -7.80 -21.96
CA ASP A 238 -1.31 -7.89 -21.47
C ASP A 238 -1.27 -8.34 -20.01
N ASP A 239 -2.23 -7.89 -19.19
CA ASP A 239 -2.40 -8.39 -17.82
C ASP A 239 -2.69 -9.90 -17.80
N ILE A 240 -3.58 -10.38 -18.69
CA ILE A 240 -3.88 -11.82 -18.83
C ILE A 240 -2.62 -12.59 -19.25
N MET A 241 -1.89 -12.07 -20.24
CA MET A 241 -0.66 -12.72 -20.70
C MET A 241 0.40 -12.77 -19.59
N ARG A 242 0.51 -11.70 -18.78
CA ARG A 242 1.42 -11.65 -17.64
C ARG A 242 1.04 -12.64 -16.54
N LEU A 243 -0.25 -12.89 -16.31
CA LEU A 243 -0.73 -13.85 -15.30
C LEU A 243 -0.49 -15.32 -15.67
N TYR A 244 -0.15 -15.63 -16.92
CA TYR A 244 0.35 -16.97 -17.28
C TYR A 244 1.78 -17.24 -16.78
N GLN A 245 2.51 -16.19 -16.39
CA GLN A 245 3.82 -16.30 -15.75
C GLN A 245 3.64 -16.22 -14.23
N PRO A 246 4.56 -16.79 -13.43
CA PRO A 246 4.47 -16.72 -11.98
C PRO A 246 4.29 -15.29 -11.44
N VAL A 247 3.36 -15.14 -10.50
CA VAL A 247 3.09 -13.92 -9.74
C VAL A 247 2.87 -14.32 -8.30
N HIS A 248 3.69 -13.77 -7.39
CA HIS A 248 3.59 -14.04 -5.96
C HIS A 248 2.84 -12.92 -5.23
N LEU A 249 3.08 -11.68 -5.66
CA LEU A 249 2.48 -10.47 -5.09
C LEU A 249 1.78 -9.67 -6.19
N LEU A 250 0.49 -9.44 -6.02
CA LEU A 250 -0.33 -8.65 -6.94
C LEU A 250 -0.71 -7.31 -6.29
N VAL A 251 -0.36 -6.19 -6.93
CA VAL A 251 -0.78 -4.85 -6.52
C VAL A 251 -1.80 -4.33 -7.54
N GLY A 252 -2.93 -3.78 -7.08
CA GLY A 252 -3.89 -3.27 -8.05
C GLY A 252 -5.15 -2.61 -7.51
N THR A 253 -5.94 -2.09 -8.45
CA THR A 253 -7.24 -1.46 -8.15
C THR A 253 -8.35 -2.50 -8.06
N PRO A 254 -9.30 -2.38 -7.11
CA PRO A 254 -10.32 -3.40 -6.85
C PRO A 254 -11.07 -3.90 -8.08
N GLY A 255 -11.57 -2.97 -8.91
CA GLY A 255 -12.38 -3.32 -10.09
C GLY A 255 -11.64 -4.17 -11.12
N ARG A 256 -10.34 -3.90 -11.36
CA ARG A 256 -9.54 -4.66 -12.32
C ARG A 256 -9.19 -6.06 -11.81
N ILE A 257 -8.80 -6.17 -10.54
CA ILE A 257 -8.50 -7.49 -9.94
C ILE A 257 -9.77 -8.36 -9.92
N LEU A 258 -10.91 -7.78 -9.55
CA LEU A 258 -12.19 -8.48 -9.55
C LEU A 258 -12.57 -8.97 -10.96
N ASP A 259 -12.36 -8.16 -11.99
CA ASP A 259 -12.63 -8.58 -13.39
C ASP A 259 -11.76 -9.77 -13.80
N LEU A 260 -10.46 -9.72 -13.50
CA LEU A 260 -9.54 -10.83 -13.78
C LEU A 260 -9.87 -12.10 -12.98
N ALA A 261 -10.32 -11.95 -11.73
CA ALA A 261 -10.73 -13.05 -10.87
C ALA A 261 -12.02 -13.73 -11.37
N ARG A 262 -13.03 -12.94 -11.76
CA ARG A 262 -14.28 -13.44 -12.34
C ARG A 262 -14.06 -14.18 -13.66
N LYS A 263 -13.07 -13.78 -14.45
CA LYS A 263 -12.67 -14.47 -15.69
C LYS A 263 -11.89 -15.77 -15.43
N GLY A 264 -11.56 -16.07 -14.18
CA GLY A 264 -10.76 -17.25 -13.81
C GLY A 264 -9.28 -17.15 -14.18
N VAL A 265 -8.79 -15.97 -14.56
CA VAL A 265 -7.39 -15.74 -14.92
C VAL A 265 -6.56 -15.43 -13.67
N CYS A 266 -7.09 -14.60 -12.77
CA CYS A 266 -6.47 -14.31 -11.49
C CYS A 266 -6.99 -15.29 -10.43
N VAL A 267 -6.20 -16.34 -10.15
CA VAL A 267 -6.54 -17.35 -9.13
C VAL A 267 -5.90 -16.96 -7.80
N MET A 268 -6.74 -16.64 -6.81
CA MET A 268 -6.29 -16.17 -5.49
C MET A 268 -6.63 -17.16 -4.36
N LYS A 269 -6.75 -18.46 -4.69
CA LYS A 269 -7.12 -19.52 -3.75
C LYS A 269 -6.08 -19.80 -2.68
N ASP A 270 -4.84 -19.37 -2.89
CA ASP A 270 -3.71 -19.53 -1.97
C ASP A 270 -3.23 -18.17 -1.44
N CYS A 271 -4.03 -17.11 -1.62
CA CYS A 271 -3.72 -15.76 -1.17
C CYS A 271 -3.93 -15.63 0.35
N SER A 272 -2.87 -15.87 1.12
CA SER A 272 -2.89 -15.85 2.58
C SER A 272 -3.00 -14.44 3.17
N MET A 273 -2.66 -13.38 2.42
CA MET A 273 -2.69 -12.00 2.93
C MET A 273 -3.36 -11.03 1.94
N LEU A 274 -4.28 -10.22 2.46
CA LEU A 274 -4.88 -9.07 1.77
C LEU A 274 -4.49 -7.78 2.48
N VAL A 275 -3.85 -6.87 1.76
CA VAL A 275 -3.52 -5.53 2.24
C VAL A 275 -4.45 -4.51 1.58
N MET A 276 -4.93 -3.55 2.36
CA MET A 276 -5.75 -2.43 1.88
C MET A 276 -5.10 -1.11 2.31
N ASP A 277 -4.51 -0.39 1.35
CA ASP A 277 -3.94 0.94 1.59
C ASP A 277 -4.92 2.04 1.14
N GLU A 278 -4.98 3.13 1.92
CA GLU A 278 -6.05 4.14 1.85
C GLU A 278 -7.46 3.50 1.94
N ALA A 279 -7.67 2.74 3.02
CA ALA A 279 -8.89 1.95 3.23
C ALA A 279 -10.18 2.79 3.27
N ASP A 280 -10.11 4.04 3.75
CA ASP A 280 -11.22 5.01 3.69
C ASP A 280 -11.72 5.23 2.25
N LYS A 281 -10.82 5.31 1.27
CA LYS A 281 -11.17 5.43 -0.15
C LYS A 281 -11.61 4.12 -0.78
N LEU A 282 -10.94 3.03 -0.43
CA LEU A 282 -11.33 1.70 -0.89
C LEU A 282 -12.75 1.31 -0.42
N LEU A 283 -13.18 1.83 0.73
CA LEU A 283 -14.49 1.58 1.32
C LEU A 283 -15.51 2.69 1.04
N SER A 284 -15.29 3.48 -0.01
CA SER A 284 -16.33 4.36 -0.54
C SER A 284 -17.45 3.53 -1.20
N PRO A 285 -18.67 4.09 -1.34
CA PRO A 285 -19.79 3.39 -1.98
C PRO A 285 -19.49 2.88 -3.40
N GLU A 286 -18.55 3.51 -4.11
CA GLU A 286 -18.12 3.15 -5.46
C GLU A 286 -17.27 1.87 -5.50
N PHE A 287 -16.42 1.66 -4.49
CA PHE A 287 -15.44 0.57 -4.47
C PHE A 287 -15.81 -0.57 -3.55
N GLN A 288 -16.48 -0.30 -2.43
CA GLN A 288 -16.82 -1.28 -1.41
C GLN A 288 -17.49 -2.55 -1.98
N PRO A 289 -18.49 -2.48 -2.88
CA PRO A 289 -19.13 -3.69 -3.41
C PRO A 289 -18.17 -4.57 -4.22
N SER A 290 -17.15 -3.99 -4.85
CA SER A 290 -16.13 -4.75 -5.60
C SER A 290 -15.18 -5.47 -4.64
N ILE A 291 -14.84 -4.85 -3.51
CA ILE A 291 -13.95 -5.42 -2.50
C ILE A 291 -14.65 -6.58 -1.77
N GLU A 292 -15.89 -6.38 -1.35
CA GLU A 292 -16.69 -7.42 -0.68
C GLU A 292 -16.82 -8.69 -1.55
N GLN A 293 -16.89 -8.53 -2.88
CA GLN A 293 -16.89 -9.64 -3.83
C GLN A 293 -15.50 -10.25 -4.04
N LEU A 294 -14.45 -9.43 -4.15
CA LEU A 294 -13.07 -9.90 -4.29
C LEU A 294 -12.67 -10.79 -3.11
N ILE A 295 -13.10 -10.42 -1.91
CA ILE A 295 -12.87 -11.17 -0.67
C ILE A 295 -13.44 -12.60 -0.72
N GLN A 296 -14.46 -12.87 -1.55
CA GLN A 296 -15.03 -14.21 -1.73
C GLN A 296 -14.12 -15.13 -2.55
N PHE A 297 -13.21 -14.58 -3.35
CA PHE A 297 -12.20 -15.35 -4.11
C PHE A 297 -10.96 -15.72 -3.27
N LEU A 298 -10.83 -15.14 -2.08
CA LEU A 298 -9.72 -15.37 -1.16
C LEU A 298 -10.03 -16.52 -0.18
N PRO A 299 -9.01 -17.18 0.39
CA PRO A 299 -9.17 -18.21 1.42
C PRO A 299 -9.93 -17.68 2.63
N GLY A 300 -10.73 -18.53 3.27
CA GLY A 300 -11.45 -18.17 4.49
C GLY A 300 -10.52 -17.75 5.63
N ASN A 301 -9.30 -18.29 5.73
CA ASN A 301 -8.32 -18.02 6.79
C ASN A 301 -7.23 -17.01 6.40
N ARG A 302 -7.52 -16.12 5.45
CA ARG A 302 -6.63 -15.00 5.08
C ARG A 302 -6.43 -14.01 6.23
N GLN A 303 -5.25 -13.40 6.28
CA GLN A 303 -4.92 -12.24 7.08
C GLN A 303 -5.30 -10.95 6.33
N ILE A 304 -5.89 -9.97 7.01
CA ILE A 304 -6.23 -8.67 6.43
C ILE A 304 -5.48 -7.55 7.17
N LEU A 305 -4.71 -6.75 6.42
CA LEU A 305 -4.03 -5.56 6.92
C LEU A 305 -4.66 -4.31 6.31
N MET A 306 -5.34 -3.50 7.12
CA MET A 306 -5.97 -2.25 6.68
C MET A 306 -5.19 -1.05 7.18
N PHE A 307 -4.80 -0.16 6.26
CA PHE A 307 -4.13 1.11 6.56
C PHE A 307 -4.99 2.27 6.06
N SER A 308 -5.24 3.24 6.94
CA SER A 308 -6.06 4.40 6.61
C SER A 308 -5.53 5.67 7.27
N ALA A 309 -5.80 6.82 6.66
CA ALA A 309 -5.59 8.11 7.32
C ALA A 309 -6.80 8.47 8.20
N THR A 310 -8.00 8.12 7.76
CA THR A 310 -9.25 8.41 8.47
C THR A 310 -10.06 7.13 8.76
N PHE A 311 -10.94 7.18 9.76
CA PHE A 311 -11.86 6.09 10.10
C PHE A 311 -13.32 6.54 10.07
N PRO A 312 -13.90 6.72 8.86
CA PRO A 312 -15.33 6.92 8.74
C PRO A 312 -16.12 5.68 9.17
N VAL A 313 -17.43 5.84 9.37
CA VAL A 313 -18.35 4.76 9.78
C VAL A 313 -18.24 3.54 8.85
N THR A 314 -18.07 3.76 7.54
CA THR A 314 -17.89 2.68 6.55
C THR A 314 -16.69 1.79 6.84
N VAL A 315 -15.57 2.36 7.31
CA VAL A 315 -14.39 1.58 7.74
C VAL A 315 -14.70 0.76 8.98
N LYS A 316 -15.46 1.32 9.94
CA LYS A 316 -15.86 0.62 11.15
C LYS A 316 -16.77 -0.58 10.83
N ASP A 317 -17.79 -0.37 9.99
CA ASP A 317 -18.73 -1.44 9.59
C ASP A 317 -18.04 -2.55 8.79
N PHE A 318 -17.05 -2.21 7.98
CA PHE A 318 -16.24 -3.20 7.27
C PHE A 318 -15.33 -3.97 8.24
N LYS A 319 -14.66 -3.28 9.16
CA LYS A 319 -13.82 -3.88 10.20
C LYS A 319 -14.59 -4.93 10.99
N ASP A 320 -15.78 -4.60 11.49
CA ASP A 320 -16.58 -5.51 12.31
C ASP A 320 -17.09 -6.74 11.53
N ARG A 321 -17.22 -6.65 10.20
CA ARG A 321 -17.67 -7.75 9.33
C ARG A 321 -16.55 -8.67 8.85
N TYR A 322 -15.38 -8.12 8.52
CA TYR A 322 -14.35 -8.86 7.78
C TYR A 322 -13.07 -9.14 8.58
N LEU A 323 -12.73 -8.32 9.58
CA LEU A 323 -11.49 -8.47 10.34
C LEU A 323 -11.71 -9.34 11.58
N ARG A 324 -10.78 -10.26 11.83
CA ARG A 324 -10.85 -11.23 12.94
C ARG A 324 -10.00 -10.77 14.11
N LYS A 325 -10.65 -10.17 15.11
CA LYS A 325 -9.99 -9.62 16.32
C LYS A 325 -8.76 -8.78 15.94
N PRO A 326 -8.92 -7.75 15.11
CA PRO A 326 -7.77 -7.02 14.59
C PRO A 326 -7.04 -6.29 15.70
N TYR A 327 -5.71 -6.26 15.60
CA TYR A 327 -4.89 -5.37 16.39
C TYR A 327 -5.06 -3.94 15.85
N VAL A 328 -5.58 -3.05 16.69
CA VAL A 328 -5.86 -1.67 16.30
C VAL A 328 -4.68 -0.81 16.68
N ILE A 329 -3.98 -0.30 15.67
CA ILE A 329 -2.87 0.65 15.82
C ILE A 329 -3.41 2.04 15.57
N ASN A 330 -3.33 2.91 16.55
CA ASN A 330 -3.71 4.30 16.40
C ASN A 330 -2.56 5.20 16.82
N LEU A 331 -1.81 5.69 15.84
CA LEU A 331 -0.67 6.61 16.06
C LEU A 331 -1.04 8.08 15.85
N MET A 332 -2.34 8.37 15.84
CA MET A 332 -2.87 9.72 15.72
C MET A 332 -3.88 9.93 16.84
N ASP A 333 -3.54 10.72 17.85
CA ASP A 333 -4.52 11.12 18.88
C ASP A 333 -5.56 12.08 18.27
N GLU A 334 -5.09 13.00 17.43
CA GLU A 334 -5.90 13.94 16.64
C GLU A 334 -5.56 13.83 15.14
N LEU A 335 -6.46 14.26 14.26
CA LEU A 335 -6.27 14.34 12.81
C LEU A 335 -5.35 15.52 12.42
N THR A 336 -4.22 15.68 13.12
CA THR A 336 -3.31 16.82 12.96
C THR A 336 -2.19 16.54 11.97
N LEU A 337 -1.80 17.58 11.24
CA LEU A 337 -0.74 17.56 10.25
C LEU A 337 0.56 18.10 10.85
N LYS A 338 1.13 17.36 11.80
CA LYS A 338 2.42 17.72 12.43
C LYS A 338 3.50 17.94 11.37
N GLY A 339 4.23 19.04 11.49
CA GLY A 339 5.28 19.47 10.56
C GLY A 339 4.80 20.33 9.40
N ILE A 340 3.48 20.51 9.21
CA ILE A 340 2.95 21.33 8.12
C ILE A 340 2.37 22.62 8.68
N THR A 341 3.01 23.74 8.34
CA THR A 341 2.49 25.07 8.65
C THR A 341 1.39 25.41 7.66
N GLN A 342 0.23 25.82 8.18
CA GLN A 342 -0.96 26.04 7.37
C GLN A 342 -1.39 27.51 7.45
N PHE A 343 -1.51 28.16 6.30
CA PHE A 343 -2.01 29.53 6.18
C PHE A 343 -3.23 29.61 5.26
N TYR A 344 -4.04 30.64 5.46
CA TYR A 344 -5.04 31.07 4.51
C TYR A 344 -4.83 32.53 4.07
N ALA A 345 -5.15 32.81 2.81
CA ALA A 345 -5.22 34.14 2.24
C ALA A 345 -6.66 34.40 1.79
N PHE A 346 -7.30 35.42 2.35
CA PHE A 346 -8.63 35.83 1.92
C PHE A 346 -8.53 36.59 0.60
N VAL A 347 -9.13 36.08 -0.46
CA VAL A 347 -9.01 36.61 -1.82
C VAL A 347 -10.31 36.46 -2.59
N GLU A 348 -10.61 37.43 -3.45
CA GLU A 348 -11.65 37.26 -4.45
C GLU A 348 -11.17 36.35 -5.58
N GLU A 349 -12.11 35.71 -6.28
CA GLU A 349 -11.80 34.77 -7.37
C GLU A 349 -10.91 35.40 -8.47
N ARG A 350 -11.18 36.66 -8.83
CA ARG A 350 -10.39 37.42 -9.81
C ARG A 350 -8.96 37.72 -9.34
N GLN A 351 -8.70 37.68 -8.03
CA GLN A 351 -7.41 38.00 -7.42
C GLN A 351 -6.54 36.75 -7.21
N LYS A 352 -7.10 35.54 -7.28
CA LYS A 352 -6.36 34.30 -6.98
C LYS A 352 -5.08 34.13 -7.78
N VAL A 353 -5.10 34.40 -9.09
CA VAL A 353 -3.90 34.29 -9.94
C VAL A 353 -2.82 35.30 -9.54
N HIS A 354 -3.22 36.52 -9.17
CA HIS A 354 -2.29 37.54 -8.70
C HIS A 354 -1.68 37.18 -7.33
N CYS A 355 -2.51 36.65 -6.42
CA CYS A 355 -2.07 36.12 -5.14
C CYS A 355 -1.07 34.98 -5.34
N LEU A 356 -1.37 34.02 -6.23
CA LEU A 356 -0.48 32.92 -6.57
C LEU A 356 0.88 33.41 -7.10
N ASN A 357 0.89 34.40 -8.00
CA ASN A 357 2.11 35.02 -8.52
C ASN A 357 2.96 35.64 -7.39
N THR A 358 2.29 36.28 -6.42
CA THR A 358 2.93 36.87 -5.23
C THR A 358 3.56 35.78 -4.35
N LEU A 359 2.85 34.67 -4.13
CA LEU A 359 3.37 33.53 -3.37
C LEU A 359 4.61 32.92 -4.05
N PHE A 360 4.57 32.72 -5.36
CA PHE A 360 5.72 32.21 -6.13
C PHE A 360 6.95 33.12 -6.09
N SER A 361 6.75 34.42 -5.95
CA SER A 361 7.84 35.39 -5.84
C SER A 361 8.41 35.48 -4.42
N LYS A 362 7.59 35.24 -3.39
CA LYS A 362 7.97 35.39 -1.97
C LYS A 362 8.48 34.10 -1.33
N LEU A 363 8.02 32.94 -1.78
CA LEU A 363 8.33 31.65 -1.17
C LEU A 363 9.55 30.97 -1.81
N GLN A 364 10.37 30.33 -0.99
CA GLN A 364 11.46 29.44 -1.39
C GLN A 364 10.91 28.06 -1.76
N ILE A 365 10.29 27.95 -2.92
CA ILE A 365 9.67 26.70 -3.38
C ILE A 365 10.74 25.78 -3.95
N ASN A 366 10.88 24.55 -3.44
CA ASN A 366 11.64 23.51 -4.13
C ASN A 366 10.76 22.97 -5.29
N GLN A 367 9.75 22.18 -4.94
CA GLN A 367 8.62 21.88 -5.80
C GLN A 367 7.29 22.21 -5.10
N SER A 368 6.27 22.55 -5.89
CA SER A 368 4.92 22.79 -5.38
C SER A 368 3.85 21.96 -6.08
N ILE A 369 2.77 21.68 -5.35
CA ILE A 369 1.54 21.11 -5.89
C ILE A 369 0.41 22.10 -5.68
N ILE A 370 -0.32 22.41 -6.75
CA ILE A 370 -1.42 23.36 -6.77
C ILE A 370 -2.73 22.62 -7.06
N PHE A 371 -3.64 22.63 -6.10
CA PHE A 371 -4.92 21.94 -6.21
C PHE A 371 -6.04 22.85 -6.71
N CYS A 372 -6.76 22.36 -7.72
CA CYS A 372 -8.01 22.94 -8.21
C CYS A 372 -9.15 21.93 -8.07
N ASN A 373 -10.38 22.43 -7.92
CA ASN A 373 -11.57 21.60 -7.69
C ASN A 373 -12.16 21.02 -8.99
N SER A 374 -11.70 21.43 -10.18
CA SER A 374 -12.21 20.90 -11.46
C SER A 374 -11.14 20.80 -12.54
N VAL A 375 -11.38 19.89 -13.50
CA VAL A 375 -10.49 19.64 -14.64
C VAL A 375 -10.26 20.90 -15.47
N ASN A 376 -11.33 21.63 -15.80
CA ASN A 376 -11.25 22.83 -16.61
C ASN A 376 -10.39 23.90 -15.92
N ARG A 377 -10.49 24.01 -14.59
CA ARG A 377 -9.70 24.97 -13.81
C ARG A 377 -8.22 24.59 -13.76
N VAL A 378 -7.90 23.30 -13.68
CA VAL A 378 -6.52 22.81 -13.80
C VAL A 378 -5.90 23.25 -15.12
N GLU A 379 -6.57 23.00 -16.25
CA GLU A 379 -6.05 23.37 -17.58
C GLU A 379 -5.91 24.89 -17.74
N LEU A 380 -6.93 25.66 -17.35
CA LEU A 380 -6.91 27.12 -17.45
C LEU A 380 -5.82 27.74 -16.57
N LEU A 381 -5.67 27.27 -15.33
CA LEU A 381 -4.65 27.76 -14.41
C LEU A 381 -3.25 27.41 -14.92
N ALA A 382 -3.04 26.16 -15.35
CA ALA A 382 -1.75 25.71 -15.89
C ALA A 382 -1.32 26.53 -17.11
N LYS A 383 -2.26 26.78 -18.04
CA LYS A 383 -2.01 27.66 -19.18
C LYS A 383 -1.62 29.07 -18.71
N LYS A 384 -2.37 29.64 -17.76
CA LYS A 384 -2.15 31.00 -17.27
C LYS A 384 -0.81 31.18 -16.55
N ILE A 385 -0.41 30.23 -15.70
CA ILE A 385 0.88 30.32 -15.00
C ILE A 385 2.06 30.06 -15.94
N THR A 386 1.87 29.23 -16.98
CA THR A 386 2.87 29.04 -18.04
C THR A 386 3.07 30.32 -18.86
N GLU A 387 1.98 31.03 -19.20
CA GLU A 387 2.05 32.35 -19.86
C GLU A 387 2.78 33.40 -19.00
N LEU A 388 2.72 33.27 -17.67
CA LEU A 388 3.44 34.13 -16.72
C LEU A 388 4.93 33.75 -16.57
N GLY A 389 5.40 32.71 -17.27
CA GLY A 389 6.80 32.26 -17.25
C GLY A 389 7.14 31.22 -16.19
N TYR A 390 6.15 30.67 -15.48
CA TYR A 390 6.40 29.59 -14.52
C TYR A 390 6.46 28.23 -15.20
N SER A 391 7.48 27.44 -14.85
CA SER A 391 7.52 26.02 -15.21
C SER A 391 6.44 25.28 -14.44
N CYS A 392 5.43 24.76 -15.16
CA CYS A 392 4.40 23.91 -14.57
C CYS A 392 4.05 22.73 -15.49
N PHE A 393 3.72 21.60 -14.88
CA PHE A 393 2.91 20.57 -15.51
C PHE A 393 1.50 20.59 -14.92
N TYR A 394 0.57 19.92 -15.59
CA TYR A 394 -0.76 19.73 -15.07
C TYR A 394 -1.25 18.31 -15.26
N ILE A 395 -2.16 17.90 -14.38
CA ILE A 395 -2.66 16.54 -14.38
C ILE A 395 -4.07 16.39 -13.81
N HIS A 396 -4.92 15.64 -14.52
CA HIS A 396 -6.31 15.45 -14.11
C HIS A 396 -6.91 14.16 -14.69
N ALA A 397 -8.12 13.83 -14.23
CA ALA A 397 -8.80 12.58 -14.53
C ALA A 397 -9.09 12.32 -16.02
N LYS A 398 -9.33 13.37 -16.82
CA LYS A 398 -9.64 13.25 -18.26
C LYS A 398 -8.43 13.00 -19.18
N MET A 399 -7.20 13.04 -18.67
CA MET A 399 -6.01 12.75 -19.47
C MET A 399 -5.86 11.25 -19.71
N LEU A 400 -5.27 10.88 -20.86
CA LEU A 400 -4.86 9.48 -21.09
C LEU A 400 -3.86 9.04 -20.03
N GLN A 401 -3.92 7.76 -19.63
CA GLN A 401 -3.10 7.26 -18.54
C GLN A 401 -1.60 7.38 -18.83
N ASP A 402 -1.16 7.12 -20.06
CA ASP A 402 0.26 7.20 -20.41
C ASP A 402 0.81 8.63 -20.29
N HIS A 403 0.00 9.64 -20.64
CA HIS A 403 0.35 11.04 -20.42
C HIS A 403 0.41 11.37 -18.93
N ARG A 404 -0.52 10.85 -18.13
CA ARG A 404 -0.50 11.03 -16.66
C ARG A 404 0.77 10.44 -16.05
N ASN A 405 1.13 9.22 -16.44
CA ASN A 405 2.32 8.53 -15.96
C ASN A 405 3.60 9.30 -16.35
N ARG A 406 3.67 9.84 -17.57
CA ARG A 406 4.80 10.66 -18.03
C ARG A 406 4.94 11.93 -17.21
N VAL A 407 3.86 12.73 -17.10
CA VAL A 407 3.86 13.97 -16.31
C VAL A 407 4.27 13.69 -14.86
N PHE A 408 3.78 12.60 -14.28
CA PHE A 408 4.15 12.20 -12.93
C PHE A 408 5.64 11.91 -12.78
N HIS A 409 6.17 11.09 -13.70
CA HIS A 409 7.56 10.70 -13.69
C HIS A 409 8.48 11.92 -13.87
N ASP A 410 8.15 12.79 -14.83
CA ASP A 410 8.93 13.99 -15.12
C ASP A 410 8.87 14.97 -13.94
N PHE A 411 7.71 15.17 -13.33
CA PHE A 411 7.58 15.99 -12.13
C PHE A 411 8.36 15.41 -10.95
N ARG A 412 8.25 14.10 -10.68
CA ARG A 412 8.99 13.43 -9.60
C ARG A 412 10.51 13.54 -9.78
N ASN A 413 10.99 13.54 -11.02
CA ASN A 413 12.42 13.68 -11.35
C ASN A 413 12.89 15.15 -11.39
N GLY A 414 12.04 16.11 -11.02
CA GLY A 414 12.43 17.52 -10.96
C GLY A 414 12.46 18.24 -12.31
N ALA A 415 11.90 17.66 -13.38
CA ALA A 415 11.84 18.31 -14.69
C ALA A 415 10.97 19.58 -14.67
N CYS A 416 10.13 19.73 -13.64
CA CYS A 416 9.28 20.89 -13.44
C CYS A 416 9.16 21.23 -11.95
N ARG A 417 9.01 22.53 -11.64
CA ARG A 417 8.87 23.02 -10.26
C ARG A 417 7.45 22.94 -9.73
N ASN A 418 6.42 23.03 -10.58
CA ASN A 418 5.03 23.12 -10.13
C ASN A 418 4.15 22.09 -10.82
N LEU A 419 3.25 21.46 -10.08
CA LEU A 419 2.23 20.55 -10.61
C LEU A 419 0.83 21.06 -10.28
N VAL A 420 0.01 21.35 -11.29
CA VAL A 420 -1.40 21.72 -11.12
C VAL A 420 -2.28 20.48 -11.25
N CYS A 421 -3.14 20.19 -10.29
CA CYS A 421 -3.92 18.95 -10.33
C CYS A 421 -5.27 18.99 -9.63
N THR A 422 -6.11 17.98 -9.93
CA THR A 422 -7.29 17.65 -9.12
C THR A 422 -6.98 16.61 -8.05
N ASP A 423 -7.93 16.39 -7.14
CA ASP A 423 -7.83 15.45 -6.01
C ASP A 423 -7.51 14.00 -6.37
N LEU A 424 -7.90 13.58 -7.57
CA LEU A 424 -7.71 12.20 -8.01
C LEU A 424 -6.22 11.85 -8.13
N PHE A 425 -5.39 12.83 -8.48
CA PHE A 425 -4.04 12.53 -8.92
C PHE A 425 -3.08 12.29 -7.76
N THR A 426 -3.22 12.99 -6.65
CA THR A 426 -2.12 13.09 -5.68
C THR A 426 -2.22 12.13 -4.51
N ARG A 427 -3.32 11.37 -4.36
CA ARG A 427 -3.46 10.40 -3.26
C ARG A 427 -2.41 9.30 -3.34
N GLY A 428 -1.87 8.88 -2.20
CA GLY A 428 -0.74 7.94 -2.14
C GLY A 428 0.64 8.46 -2.59
N ILE A 429 0.68 9.43 -3.53
CA ILE A 429 1.91 9.89 -4.19
C ILE A 429 2.95 10.52 -3.26
N ASP A 430 4.15 9.94 -3.23
CA ASP A 430 5.34 10.41 -2.50
C ASP A 430 6.32 11.20 -3.38
N ILE A 431 6.47 12.50 -3.10
CA ILE A 431 7.49 13.34 -3.72
C ILE A 431 8.15 14.17 -2.62
N GLN A 432 9.34 13.73 -2.19
CA GLN A 432 10.07 14.33 -1.07
C GLN A 432 10.51 15.79 -1.32
N ALA A 433 10.63 16.20 -2.58
CA ALA A 433 11.02 17.57 -2.95
C ALA A 433 9.87 18.58 -2.86
N VAL A 434 8.62 18.13 -2.64
CA VAL A 434 7.47 19.02 -2.45
C VAL A 434 7.48 19.57 -1.03
N ASN A 435 7.86 20.84 -0.89
CA ASN A 435 7.82 21.57 0.38
C ASN A 435 6.63 22.54 0.48
N VAL A 436 5.96 22.86 -0.64
CA VAL A 436 4.81 23.77 -0.66
C VAL A 436 3.60 23.15 -1.35
N VAL A 437 2.45 23.20 -0.69
CA VAL A 437 1.14 22.86 -1.26
C VAL A 437 0.27 24.11 -1.31
N ILE A 438 -0.41 24.34 -2.44
CA ILE A 438 -1.32 25.47 -2.60
C ILE A 438 -2.71 24.95 -2.93
N ASN A 439 -3.68 25.22 -2.08
CA ASN A 439 -5.09 25.05 -2.41
C ASN A 439 -5.57 26.30 -3.14
N PHE A 440 -5.45 26.30 -4.47
CA PHE A 440 -5.97 27.38 -5.31
C PHE A 440 -7.50 27.45 -5.23
N ASP A 441 -8.13 26.27 -5.17
CA ASP A 441 -9.50 26.12 -4.74
C ASP A 441 -9.56 25.38 -3.43
N PHE A 442 -10.22 25.96 -2.42
CA PHE A 442 -10.37 25.31 -1.13
C PHE A 442 -11.25 24.05 -1.25
N PRO A 443 -10.88 22.92 -0.62
CA PRO A 443 -11.67 21.70 -0.67
C PRO A 443 -12.94 21.84 0.18
N LYS A 444 -13.95 21.04 -0.17
CA LYS A 444 -15.23 21.05 0.55
C LYS A 444 -15.21 20.25 1.84
N ASN A 445 -14.36 19.23 1.99
CA ASN A 445 -14.36 18.36 3.18
C ASN A 445 -12.94 18.19 3.76
N SER A 446 -12.90 17.90 5.06
CA SER A 446 -11.68 17.73 5.86
C SER A 446 -10.79 16.60 5.37
N GLU A 447 -11.41 15.49 4.96
CA GLU A 447 -10.68 14.34 4.41
C GLU A 447 -9.88 14.74 3.15
N THR A 448 -10.50 15.44 2.20
CA THR A 448 -9.79 15.92 1.00
C THR A 448 -8.70 16.91 1.37
N TYR A 449 -8.97 17.82 2.29
CA TYR A 449 -7.96 18.76 2.80
C TYR A 449 -6.74 18.04 3.38
N LEU A 450 -6.96 17.06 4.26
CA LEU A 450 -5.91 16.24 4.88
C LEU A 450 -5.06 15.53 3.81
N HIS A 451 -5.68 14.96 2.78
CA HIS A 451 -4.95 14.31 1.69
C HIS A 451 -4.13 15.29 0.84
N ARG A 452 -4.64 16.50 0.59
CA ARG A 452 -3.94 17.53 -0.19
C ARG A 452 -2.75 18.08 0.57
N VAL A 453 -2.96 18.53 1.80
CA VAL A 453 -1.93 19.18 2.61
C VAL A 453 -0.86 18.16 3.03
N GLY A 454 -1.24 16.91 3.31
CA GLY A 454 -0.31 15.81 3.55
C GLY A 454 0.55 15.39 2.35
N ARG A 455 0.59 16.18 1.25
CA ARG A 455 1.57 16.03 0.16
C ARG A 455 2.89 16.76 0.43
N SER A 456 2.89 17.81 1.25
CA SER A 456 4.11 18.42 1.77
C SER A 456 4.52 17.77 3.09
N GLY A 457 5.77 17.93 3.49
CA GLY A 457 6.25 17.50 4.81
C GLY A 457 6.21 15.98 5.03
N ARG A 458 6.52 15.21 3.98
CA ARG A 458 6.56 13.74 4.06
C ARG A 458 7.73 13.25 4.89
N PHE A 459 7.56 12.09 5.51
CA PHE A 459 8.55 11.48 6.41
C PHE A 459 9.01 12.39 7.55
N GLY A 460 8.10 13.26 8.00
CA GLY A 460 8.30 14.18 9.10
C GLY A 460 9.06 15.45 8.73
N HIS A 461 9.37 15.67 7.45
CA HIS A 461 9.91 16.95 7.01
C HIS A 461 8.92 18.08 7.22
N LEU A 462 9.45 19.30 7.27
CA LEU A 462 8.62 20.49 7.34
C LEU A 462 7.98 20.79 5.98
N GLY A 463 6.80 21.38 6.02
CA GLY A 463 6.05 21.75 4.83
C GLY A 463 5.18 22.98 5.05
N LEU A 464 4.79 23.61 3.95
CA LEU A 464 3.91 24.77 3.94
C LEU A 464 2.66 24.48 3.13
N ALA A 465 1.50 24.78 3.67
CA ALA A 465 0.24 24.79 2.94
C ALA A 465 -0.40 26.17 2.95
N VAL A 466 -0.71 26.68 1.75
CA VAL A 466 -1.38 27.98 1.58
C VAL A 466 -2.74 27.77 0.93
N ASN A 467 -3.77 28.30 1.57
CA ASN A 467 -5.16 28.17 1.17
C ASN A 467 -5.70 29.49 0.62
N LEU A 468 -6.15 29.51 -0.63
CA LEU A 468 -6.85 30.67 -1.19
C LEU A 468 -8.34 30.57 -0.87
N ILE A 469 -8.80 31.42 0.04
CA ILE A 469 -10.15 31.38 0.60
C ILE A 469 -10.98 32.51 0.03
N THR A 470 -12.10 32.18 -0.61
CA THR A 470 -13.12 33.15 -1.00
C THR A 470 -14.16 33.35 0.11
N TYR A 471 -15.06 34.32 -0.06
CA TYR A 471 -16.15 34.52 0.90
C TYR A 471 -17.01 33.26 1.08
N GLU A 472 -17.25 32.48 0.02
CA GLU A 472 -18.05 31.25 0.07
C GLU A 472 -17.36 30.11 0.83
N ASP A 473 -16.03 30.12 0.87
CA ASP A 473 -15.22 29.08 1.50
C ASP A 473 -15.17 29.21 3.03
N ARG A 474 -15.57 30.36 3.61
CA ARG A 474 -15.44 30.66 5.05
C ARG A 474 -16.06 29.60 5.97
N PHE A 475 -17.22 29.04 5.59
CA PHE A 475 -17.88 28.00 6.38
C PHE A 475 -17.16 26.66 6.28
N ASN A 476 -16.62 26.35 5.10
CA ASN A 476 -15.82 25.14 4.92
C ASN A 476 -14.49 25.25 5.67
N LEU A 477 -13.84 26.42 5.67
CA LEU A 477 -12.62 26.68 6.43
C LEU A 477 -12.84 26.38 7.92
N TYR A 478 -13.83 27.04 8.52
CA TYR A 478 -14.19 26.83 9.92
C TYR A 478 -14.51 25.36 10.22
N ARG A 479 -15.34 24.71 9.38
CA ARG A 479 -15.67 23.30 9.57
C ARG A 479 -14.43 22.40 9.52
N ILE A 480 -13.54 22.61 8.56
CA ILE A 480 -12.33 21.80 8.39
C ILE A 480 -11.36 21.99 9.56
N GLU A 481 -11.19 23.21 10.06
CA GLU A 481 -10.39 23.48 11.26
C GLU A 481 -10.93 22.73 12.48
N GLN A 482 -12.25 22.78 12.69
CA GLN A 482 -12.90 22.08 13.81
C GLN A 482 -12.81 20.56 13.68
N GLU A 483 -13.08 19.99 12.50
CA GLU A 483 -13.05 18.55 12.28
C GLU A 483 -11.64 17.96 12.40
N LEU A 484 -10.61 18.71 12.02
CA LEU A 484 -9.21 18.26 12.07
C LEU A 484 -8.49 18.65 13.36
N GLY A 485 -9.11 19.49 14.21
CA GLY A 485 -8.44 20.04 15.40
C GLY A 485 -7.19 20.84 15.03
N THR A 486 -7.22 21.57 13.91
CA THR A 486 -6.05 22.30 13.40
C THR A 486 -6.33 23.78 13.27
N GLU A 487 -5.29 24.60 13.41
CA GLU A 487 -5.37 26.05 13.23
C GLU A 487 -4.76 26.43 11.88
N ILE A 488 -5.57 27.01 11.00
CA ILE A 488 -5.14 27.56 9.72
C ILE A 488 -5.05 29.07 9.92
N LYS A 489 -3.82 29.57 10.08
CA LYS A 489 -3.59 30.97 10.43
C LYS A 489 -3.78 31.89 9.23
N GLN A 490 -4.13 33.15 9.47
CA GLN A 490 -4.07 34.14 8.40
C GLN A 490 -2.63 34.29 7.93
N ILE A 491 -2.42 34.36 6.61
CA ILE A 491 -1.08 34.47 6.04
C ILE A 491 -0.39 35.76 6.53
N PRO A 492 0.81 35.67 7.12
CA PRO A 492 1.54 36.86 7.56
C PRO A 492 2.16 37.60 6.35
N PRO A 493 2.54 38.88 6.50
CA PRO A 493 3.20 39.64 5.43
C PRO A 493 4.53 39.02 4.96
N HIS A 494 5.22 38.35 5.89
CA HIS A 494 6.48 37.64 5.70
C HIS A 494 6.38 36.24 6.32
N ILE A 495 6.79 35.22 5.57
CA ILE A 495 6.82 33.81 6.02
C ILE A 495 8.29 33.44 6.24
N ASP A 496 8.63 33.03 7.45
CA ASP A 496 9.96 32.53 7.78
C ASP A 496 10.27 31.26 6.96
N GLN A 497 11.47 31.15 6.42
CA GLN A 497 11.88 29.99 5.62
C GLN A 497 12.12 28.76 6.50
N ALA A 498 12.50 28.94 7.77
CA ALA A 498 12.80 27.84 8.68
C ALA A 498 11.61 26.90 8.90
N ILE A 499 10.37 27.36 8.70
CA ILE A 499 9.17 26.57 8.96
C ILE A 499 8.83 25.57 7.83
N TYR A 500 9.55 25.60 6.70
CA TYR A 500 9.33 24.69 5.55
C TYR A 500 10.58 24.38 4.71
N CYS A 501 11.73 25.00 5.01
CA CYS A 501 13.02 24.79 4.36
C CYS A 501 14.09 24.56 5.44
N GLN A 502 14.04 23.40 6.11
CA GLN A 502 15.00 23.00 7.15
C GLN A 502 15.66 21.66 6.82
#